data_AF-A0A9C8DG19-F1
#
_entry.id   AF-A0A9C8DG19-F1
#
_cell.length_a   1.000
_cell.length_b   1.000
_cell.length_c   1.000
_cell.angle_alpha   90.00
_cell.angle_beta   90.00
_cell.angle_gamma   90.00
#
_symmetry.space_group_name_H-M   'P 1'
#
loop_
_entity.id
_entity.type
_entity.pdbx_description
1 polymer ?
#
loop_
_entity_poly.entity_id
_entity_poly.type
_entity_poly.pdbx_seq_one_letter_code
_entity_poly.pdbx_strand_id
1 'polypeptide(L)'
;MPATALNAEASATSSTRRSQMVKILDIVQFLENQMRWSLRVFGPSMRTGGITKHIESELEEIRAKPNDLSEWIDVVILGLDGAWRAGYTPEEVATELLRKQEVNFARNWPPPAAEDMPNEHIHAKGED
;
A
#
# COMPACT_ATOMS: atom_id res chain seq x y z
N MET A 1 11.80 -40.55 4.93
CA MET A 1 11.77 -39.18 4.36
C MET A 1 13.20 -38.65 4.35
N PRO A 2 13.83 -38.32 3.20
CA PRO A 2 15.24 -37.95 3.19
C PRO A 2 15.41 -36.49 3.66
N ALA A 3 16.43 -36.25 4.49
CA ALA A 3 16.75 -34.95 5.11
C ALA A 3 17.07 -33.81 4.12
N THR A 4 17.16 -34.10 2.82
CA THR A 4 17.46 -33.15 1.75
C THR A 4 16.28 -32.25 1.38
N ALA A 5 15.04 -32.73 1.50
CA ALA A 5 13.85 -31.92 1.17
C ALA A 5 13.57 -30.84 2.23
N LEU A 6 13.75 -31.18 3.52
CA LEU A 6 13.56 -30.25 4.65
C LEU A 6 14.55 -29.06 4.61
N ASN A 7 15.80 -29.29 4.18
CA ASN A 7 16.80 -28.24 4.07
C ASN A 7 16.57 -27.28 2.89
N ALA A 8 15.99 -27.77 1.79
CA ALA A 8 15.65 -26.94 0.63
C ALA A 8 14.47 -25.99 0.94
N GLU A 9 13.44 -26.48 1.62
CA GLU A 9 12.28 -25.65 2.03
C GLU A 9 12.67 -24.58 3.07
N ALA A 10 13.52 -24.91 4.04
CA ALA A 10 14.02 -23.95 5.03
C ALA A 10 14.90 -22.86 4.39
N SER A 11 15.74 -23.23 3.41
CA SER A 11 16.60 -22.29 2.68
C SER A 11 15.81 -21.34 1.77
N ALA A 12 14.82 -21.86 1.03
CA ALA A 12 13.93 -21.06 0.21
C ALA A 12 13.09 -20.08 1.06
N THR A 13 12.58 -20.54 2.20
CA THR A 13 11.85 -19.70 3.17
C THR A 13 12.72 -18.57 3.74
N SER A 14 14.00 -18.85 4.02
CA SER A 14 14.96 -17.85 4.51
C SER A 14 15.31 -16.78 3.47
N SER A 15 15.45 -17.18 2.21
CA SER A 15 15.75 -16.28 1.09
C SER A 15 14.58 -15.35 0.76
N THR A 16 13.34 -15.87 0.73
CA THR A 16 12.12 -15.07 0.53
C THR A 16 11.92 -14.05 1.65
N ARG A 17 12.09 -14.45 2.92
CA ARG A 17 12.01 -13.52 4.06
C ARG A 17 13.05 -12.41 3.96
N ARG A 18 14.30 -12.74 3.59
CA ARG A 18 15.35 -11.73 3.39
C ARG A 18 15.01 -10.76 2.27
N SER A 19 14.46 -11.23 1.16
CA SER A 19 14.03 -10.37 0.05
C SER A 19 12.87 -9.45 0.43
N GLN A 20 11.88 -9.95 1.17
CA GLN A 20 10.79 -9.13 1.71
C GLN A 20 11.31 -8.06 2.69
N MET A 21 12.24 -8.43 3.58
CA MET A 21 12.86 -7.47 4.50
C MET A 21 13.59 -6.34 3.77
N VAL A 22 14.32 -6.62 2.69
CA VAL A 22 14.99 -5.58 1.88
C VAL A 22 13.96 -4.61 1.28
N LYS A 23 12.86 -5.12 0.72
CA LYS A 23 11.78 -4.27 0.18
C LYS A 23 11.11 -3.40 1.26
N ILE A 24 10.92 -3.95 2.46
CA ILE A 24 10.38 -3.20 3.60
C ILE A 24 11.34 -2.06 3.95
N LEU A 25 12.64 -2.32 4.04
CA LEU A 25 13.63 -1.29 4.36
C LEU A 25 13.63 -0.14 3.35
N ASP A 26 13.47 -0.43 2.05
CA ASP A 26 13.39 0.60 1.02
C ASP A 26 12.14 1.50 1.18
N ILE A 27 10.98 0.90 1.46
CA ILE A 27 9.71 1.63 1.66
C ILE A 27 9.76 2.43 2.97
N VAL A 28 10.28 1.86 4.04
CA VAL A 28 10.45 2.56 5.32
C VAL A 28 11.34 3.77 5.13
N GLN A 29 12.48 3.63 4.43
CA GLN A 29 13.37 4.76 4.19
C GLN A 29 12.70 5.86 3.36
N PHE A 30 11.90 5.48 2.35
CA PHE A 30 11.08 6.42 1.58
C PHE A 30 10.09 7.17 2.49
N LEU A 31 9.35 6.46 3.34
CA LEU A 31 8.35 7.03 4.25
C LEU A 31 8.98 7.96 5.29
N GLU A 32 10.14 7.63 5.84
CA GLU A 32 10.87 8.51 6.74
C GLU A 32 11.29 9.83 6.06
N ASN A 33 11.75 9.74 4.80
CA ASN A 33 12.11 10.91 4.01
C ASN A 33 10.88 11.77 3.72
N GLN A 34 9.79 11.14 3.30
CA GLN A 34 8.52 11.78 3.03
C GLN A 34 7.98 12.48 4.27
N MET A 35 7.90 11.78 5.41
CA MET A 35 7.43 12.33 6.69
C MET A 35 8.24 13.55 7.10
N ARG A 36 9.58 13.47 7.08
CA ARG A 36 10.46 14.60 7.45
C ARG A 36 10.27 15.81 6.53
N TRP A 37 10.11 15.58 5.23
CA TRP A 37 9.85 16.64 4.26
C TRP A 37 8.46 17.25 4.49
N SER A 38 7.44 16.41 4.63
CA SER A 38 6.05 16.81 4.79
C SER A 38 5.79 17.57 6.10
N LEU A 39 6.42 17.17 7.21
CA LEU A 39 6.42 17.92 8.46
C LEU A 39 7.02 19.32 8.30
N ARG A 40 8.11 19.44 7.54
CA ARG A 40 8.80 20.72 7.29
C ARG A 40 7.97 21.66 6.42
N VAL A 41 7.32 21.13 5.39
CA VAL A 41 6.60 21.94 4.38
C VAL A 41 5.18 22.27 4.83
N PHE A 42 4.46 21.31 5.42
CA PHE A 42 3.03 21.42 5.68
C PHE A 42 2.66 21.46 7.17
N GLY A 43 3.65 21.34 8.06
CA GLY A 43 3.48 21.37 9.50
C GLY A 43 3.00 20.04 10.11
N PRO A 44 2.84 20.01 11.44
CA PRO A 44 2.67 18.77 12.21
C PRO A 44 1.21 18.28 12.36
N SER A 45 0.21 18.98 11.81
CA SER A 45 -1.19 18.60 12.03
C SER A 45 -1.60 17.34 11.25
N MET A 46 -2.72 16.72 11.63
CA MET A 46 -3.24 15.53 10.95
C MET A 46 -3.60 15.79 9.48
N ARG A 47 -3.99 17.02 9.14
CA ARG A 47 -4.37 17.46 7.77
C ARG A 47 -5.39 16.57 7.04
N THR A 48 -6.10 15.68 7.73
CA THR A 48 -6.98 14.66 7.12
C THR A 48 -7.92 15.26 6.08
N GLY A 49 -8.69 16.29 6.45
CA GLY A 49 -9.62 16.93 5.52
C GLY A 49 -8.95 17.70 4.37
N GLY A 50 -7.69 18.10 4.49
CA GLY A 50 -6.93 18.70 3.39
C GLY A 50 -6.39 17.64 2.43
N ILE A 51 -5.89 16.52 2.97
CA ILE A 51 -5.37 15.40 2.20
C ILE A 51 -6.49 14.72 1.40
N THR A 52 -7.64 14.44 2.02
CA THR A 52 -8.75 13.79 1.32
C THR A 52 -9.31 14.67 0.19
N LYS A 53 -9.43 15.98 0.42
CA LYS A 53 -9.80 16.93 -0.64
C LYS A 53 -8.78 16.99 -1.77
N HIS A 54 -7.49 16.83 -1.46
CA HIS A 54 -6.47 16.80 -2.49
C HIS A 54 -6.56 15.52 -3.32
N ILE A 55 -6.74 14.37 -2.66
CA ILE A 55 -6.98 13.09 -3.33
C ILE A 55 -8.19 13.18 -4.26
N GLU A 56 -9.28 13.83 -3.83
CA GLU A 56 -10.45 14.06 -4.71
C GLU A 56 -10.07 14.84 -5.98
N SER A 57 -9.25 15.90 -5.87
CA SER A 57 -8.73 16.62 -7.04
C SER A 57 -7.84 15.75 -7.93
N GLU A 58 -6.91 14.97 -7.36
CA GLU A 58 -6.03 14.10 -8.15
C GLU A 58 -6.82 13.01 -8.90
N LEU A 59 -7.93 12.54 -8.34
CA LEU A 59 -8.82 11.63 -9.06
C LEU A 59 -9.47 12.29 -10.28
N GLU A 60 -9.75 13.59 -10.25
CA GLU A 60 -10.20 14.32 -11.45
C GLU A 60 -9.06 14.46 -12.48
N GLU A 61 -7.82 14.67 -12.04
CA GLU A 61 -6.65 14.74 -12.92
C GLU A 61 -6.40 13.40 -13.61
N ILE A 62 -6.50 12.28 -12.88
CA ILE A 62 -6.44 10.92 -13.44
C ILE A 62 -7.54 10.71 -14.49
N ARG A 63 -8.78 11.13 -14.23
CA ARG A 63 -9.87 11.00 -15.22
C ARG A 63 -9.60 11.79 -16.49
N ALA A 64 -8.95 12.95 -16.37
CA ALA A 64 -8.56 13.76 -17.52
C ALA A 64 -7.33 13.20 -18.26
N LYS A 65 -6.38 12.59 -17.54
CA LYS A 65 -5.11 12.06 -18.07
C LYS A 65 -4.80 10.65 -17.54
N PRO A 66 -5.60 9.62 -17.90
CA PRO A 66 -5.48 8.29 -17.27
C PRO A 66 -4.16 7.57 -17.57
N ASN A 67 -3.48 7.99 -18.64
CA ASN A 67 -2.18 7.43 -19.04
C ASN A 67 -0.98 8.18 -18.42
N ASP A 68 -1.23 9.24 -17.63
CA ASP A 68 -0.19 9.96 -16.93
C ASP A 68 0.10 9.27 -15.59
N LEU A 69 1.27 8.62 -15.50
CA LEU A 69 1.68 7.89 -14.31
C LEU A 69 1.81 8.80 -13.09
N SER A 70 2.15 10.09 -13.25
CA SER A 70 2.35 10.96 -12.08
C SER A 70 1.06 11.15 -11.28
N GLU A 71 -0.08 11.32 -11.95
CA GLU A 71 -1.37 11.56 -11.28
C GLU A 71 -1.77 10.37 -10.40
N TRP A 72 -1.47 9.15 -10.85
CA TRP A 72 -1.65 7.94 -10.03
C TRP A 72 -0.72 7.91 -8.81
N ILE A 73 0.53 8.34 -9.00
CA ILE A 73 1.52 8.38 -7.92
C ILE A 73 1.19 9.47 -6.89
N ASP A 74 0.59 10.58 -7.29
CA ASP A 74 0.16 11.64 -6.37
C ASP A 74 -0.88 11.12 -5.36
N VAL A 75 -1.85 10.31 -5.81
CA VAL A 75 -2.80 9.63 -4.91
C VAL A 75 -2.08 8.70 -3.92
N VAL A 76 -1.07 7.94 -4.38
CA VAL A 76 -0.28 7.05 -3.51
C VAL A 76 0.47 7.86 -2.45
N ILE A 77 1.17 8.91 -2.86
CA ILE A 77 1.95 9.79 -1.98
C ILE A 77 1.04 10.43 -0.93
N LEU A 78 -0.13 10.93 -1.32
CA LEU A 78 -1.11 11.53 -0.41
C LEU A 78 -1.70 10.50 0.56
N GLY A 79 -1.97 9.27 0.11
CA GLY A 79 -2.42 8.18 0.97
C GLY A 79 -1.40 7.82 2.04
N LEU A 80 -0.13 7.71 1.66
CA LEU A 80 0.98 7.49 2.60
C LEU A 80 1.17 8.65 3.58
N ASP A 81 1.00 9.90 3.09
CA ASP A 81 1.06 11.10 3.94
C ASP A 81 -0.06 11.10 4.99
N GLY A 82 -1.27 10.74 4.58
CA GLY A 82 -2.41 10.58 5.48
C GLY A 82 -2.19 9.50 6.54
N ALA A 83 -1.58 8.37 6.16
CA ALA A 83 -1.33 7.25 7.07
C ALA A 83 -0.38 7.63 8.21
N TRP A 84 0.81 8.17 7.92
CA TRP A 84 1.73 8.52 9.00
C TRP A 84 1.19 9.69 9.86
N ARG A 85 0.44 10.63 9.25
CA ARG A 85 -0.23 11.72 10.00
C ARG A 85 -1.34 11.25 10.92
N ALA A 86 -1.92 10.07 10.66
CA ALA A 86 -2.87 9.43 11.57
C ALA A 86 -2.18 8.81 12.81
N GLY A 87 -0.84 8.84 12.87
CA GLY A 87 -0.06 8.39 14.02
C GLY A 87 0.69 7.07 13.80
N TYR A 88 0.62 6.49 12.60
CA TYR A 88 1.32 5.25 12.28
C TYR A 88 2.79 5.50 11.93
N THR A 89 3.69 4.62 12.37
CA THR A 89 5.10 4.73 12.02
C THR A 89 5.36 4.32 10.56
N PRO A 90 6.46 4.77 9.93
CA PRO A 90 6.91 4.27 8.63
C PRO A 90 6.91 2.72 8.53
N GLU A 91 7.33 2.02 9.57
CA GLU A 91 7.35 0.55 9.64
C GLU A 91 5.95 -0.05 9.69
N GLU A 92 5.03 0.55 10.47
CA GLU A 92 3.63 0.12 10.52
C GLU A 92 2.96 0.32 9.16
N VAL A 93 3.17 1.46 8.51
CA VAL A 93 2.62 1.76 7.18
C VAL A 93 3.18 0.79 6.13
N ALA A 94 4.50 0.56 6.10
CA ALA A 94 5.11 -0.38 5.16
C ALA A 94 4.63 -1.83 5.38
N THR A 95 4.50 -2.25 6.65
CA THR A 95 4.00 -3.57 7.01
C THR A 95 2.53 -3.74 6.60
N GLU A 96 1.69 -2.74 6.90
CA GLU A 96 0.27 -2.78 6.57
C GLU A 96 0.04 -2.74 5.06
N LEU A 97 0.83 -2.00 4.30
CA LEU A 97 0.77 -1.99 2.84
C LEU A 97 0.96 -3.41 2.26
N LEU A 98 2.00 -4.12 2.71
CA LEU A 98 2.28 -5.48 2.27
C LEU A 98 1.18 -6.45 2.74
N ARG A 99 0.83 -6.41 4.03
CA ARG A 99 -0.20 -7.28 4.62
C ARG A 99 -1.55 -7.11 3.95
N LYS A 100 -1.97 -5.87 3.67
CA LYS A 100 -3.23 -5.56 3.00
C LYS A 100 -3.25 -6.10 1.58
N GLN A 101 -2.13 -6.04 0.88
CA GLN A 101 -2.01 -6.61 -0.46
C GLN A 101 -2.04 -8.15 -0.44
N GLU A 102 -1.42 -8.79 0.55
CA GLU A 102 -1.55 -10.24 0.75
C GLU A 102 -3.00 -10.67 1.00
N VAL A 103 -3.75 -9.90 1.80
CA VAL A 103 -5.20 -10.12 1.98
C VAL A 103 -5.93 -9.97 0.64
N ASN A 104 -5.59 -8.99 -0.19
CA ASN A 104 -6.18 -8.83 -1.52
C ASN A 104 -5.90 -10.03 -2.42
N PHE A 105 -4.69 -10.59 -2.39
CA PHE A 105 -4.35 -11.80 -3.16
C PHE A 105 -5.10 -13.05 -2.67
N ALA A 106 -5.39 -13.13 -1.37
CA ALA A 106 -6.08 -14.28 -0.78
C ALA A 106 -7.62 -14.22 -0.86
N ARG A 107 -8.19 -13.08 -1.26
CA ARG A 107 -9.64 -12.90 -1.40
C ARG A 107 -10.21 -13.68 -2.58
N ASN A 108 -11.48 -14.03 -2.47
CA ASN A 108 -12.25 -14.52 -3.60
C ASN A 108 -12.77 -13.33 -4.44
N TRP A 109 -12.39 -13.30 -5.71
CA TRP A 109 -12.78 -12.26 -6.65
C TRP A 109 -13.72 -12.83 -7.72
N PRO A 110 -14.78 -12.10 -8.11
CA PRO A 110 -15.57 -12.47 -9.28
C PRO A 110 -14.73 -12.32 -10.56
N PRO A 111 -15.21 -12.85 -11.71
CA PRO A 111 -14.67 -12.46 -13.01
C PRO A 111 -14.64 -10.93 -13.15
N PRO A 112 -13.70 -10.36 -13.93
CA PRO A 112 -13.63 -8.92 -14.12
C PRO A 112 -14.97 -8.33 -14.56
N ALA A 113 -15.39 -7.25 -13.91
CA ALA A 113 -16.52 -6.43 -14.29
C ALA A 113 -16.31 -5.81 -15.69
N ALA A 114 -17.39 -5.22 -16.21
CA ALA A 114 -17.31 -4.41 -17.44
C ALA A 114 -16.28 -3.28 -17.29
N GLU A 115 -15.81 -2.76 -18.42
CA GLU A 115 -14.90 -1.62 -18.46
C GLU A 115 -15.41 -0.47 -17.58
N ASP A 116 -14.51 0.13 -16.82
CA ASP A 116 -14.73 1.20 -15.84
C ASP A 116 -15.67 0.89 -14.66
N MET A 117 -16.14 -0.34 -14.51
CA MET A 117 -16.90 -0.77 -13.34
C MET A 117 -15.97 -1.27 -12.21
N PRO A 118 -16.28 -0.97 -10.94
CA PRO A 118 -15.50 -1.46 -9.82
C PRO A 118 -15.58 -3.00 -9.73
N ASN A 119 -14.45 -3.61 -9.39
CA ASN A 119 -14.39 -5.01 -8.98
C ASN A 119 -14.33 -5.09 -7.46
N GLU A 120 -15.36 -5.66 -6.85
CA GLU A 120 -15.42 -5.88 -5.41
C GLU A 120 -15.23 -7.36 -5.09
N HIS A 121 -14.60 -7.64 -3.95
CA HIS A 121 -14.39 -8.99 -3.45
C HIS A 121 -15.71 -9.56 -2.89
N ILE A 122 -15.86 -10.88 -2.93
CA ILE A 122 -17.06 -11.53 -2.40
C ILE A 122 -16.94 -11.65 -0.87
N HIS A 123 -17.85 -11.01 -0.15
CA HIS A 123 -18.01 -11.19 1.30
C HIS A 123 -18.59 -12.58 1.59
N ALA A 124 -18.01 -13.30 2.55
CA ALA A 124 -18.67 -14.50 3.08
C ALA A 124 -19.98 -14.06 3.76
N LYS A 125 -21.08 -14.77 3.53
CA LYS A 125 -22.37 -14.47 4.17
C LYS A 125 -22.19 -14.47 5.70
N GLY A 126 -22.32 -13.30 6.34
CA GLY A 126 -22.47 -13.18 7.80
C GLY A 126 -21.49 -12.27 8.55
N GLU A 127 -20.64 -11.49 7.89
CA GLU A 127 -19.77 -10.51 8.56
C GLU A 127 -20.06 -9.11 8.02
N ASP A 128 -20.99 -8.42 8.69
CA ASP A 128 -21.15 -6.95 8.69
C ASP A 128 -20.57 -6.39 10.00
#